data_AF-A0A0K2REV9-F1
#
_entry.id   AF-A0A0K2REV9-F1
#
_cell.length_a   1.000
_cell.length_b   1.000
_cell.length_c   1.000
_cell.angle_alpha   90.00
_cell.angle_beta   90.00
_cell.angle_gamma   90.00
#
_symmetry.space_group_name_H-M   'P 1'
#
loop_
_entity.id
_entity.type
_entity.pdbx_description
1 polymer ?
#
loop_
_entity_poly.entity_id
_entity_poly.type
_entity_poly.pdbx_seq_one_letter_code
_entity_poly.pdbx_strand_id
1 'polypeptide(L)'
;MTTDNLHTLAADQNEIGGHTVTLADVTSVEPDEASRQICNDRVNLTDWGFKVTSFAYPFAASTPKSEEQVAGCGYNSARGLGEITTPIDCAGCAAAETVRPADLFRTRATSEVGSKWTLADLQATVAQAEKAGGWLQLTFYDVDNSGSPAPSAPRCSNSSPLGWRPGPNKGPWPCARYTT
;
A
#
# COMPACT_ATOMS: atom_id res chain seq x y z
N MET A 1 -15.09 0.08 -5.73
CA MET A 1 -15.37 -0.22 -4.30
C MET A 1 -16.50 0.69 -3.84
N THR A 2 -17.50 0.18 -3.12
CA THR A 2 -18.58 1.02 -2.54
C THR A 2 -18.19 1.51 -1.13
N THR A 3 -18.93 2.48 -0.59
CA THR A 3 -18.77 2.92 0.82
C THR A 3 -19.02 1.78 1.81
N ASP A 4 -19.99 0.91 1.54
CA ASP A 4 -20.28 -0.26 2.38
C ASP A 4 -19.10 -1.23 2.42
N ASN A 5 -18.42 -1.46 1.28
CA ASN A 5 -17.21 -2.27 1.26
C ASN A 5 -16.11 -1.65 2.14
N LEU A 6 -15.92 -0.32 2.10
CA LEU A 6 -14.94 0.35 2.97
C LEU A 6 -15.27 0.16 4.45
N HIS A 7 -16.56 0.18 4.83
CA HIS A 7 -16.97 -0.11 6.20
C HIS A 7 -16.71 -1.56 6.61
N THR A 8 -16.90 -2.52 5.70
CA THR A 8 -16.50 -3.92 5.94
C THR A 8 -15.00 -4.01 6.22
N LEU A 9 -14.17 -3.39 5.37
CA LEU A 9 -12.71 -3.34 5.56
C LEU A 9 -12.33 -2.75 6.93
N ALA A 10 -12.95 -1.62 7.30
CA ALA A 10 -12.68 -0.93 8.55
C ALA A 10 -13.18 -1.73 9.78
N ALA A 11 -14.31 -2.43 9.68
CA ALA A 11 -14.79 -3.32 10.73
C ALA A 11 -13.80 -4.45 11.00
N ASP A 12 -13.13 -4.95 9.96
CA ASP A 12 -12.03 -5.91 10.04
C ASP A 12 -10.69 -5.29 10.49
N GLN A 13 -10.71 -4.03 10.98
CA GLN A 13 -9.56 -3.29 11.51
C GLN A 13 -8.50 -2.92 10.45
N ASN A 14 -8.87 -2.90 9.17
CA ASN A 14 -8.00 -2.34 8.14
C ASN A 14 -8.08 -0.79 8.17
N GLU A 15 -6.93 -0.13 8.01
CA GLU A 15 -6.90 1.32 7.81
C GLU A 15 -7.50 1.68 6.45
N ILE A 16 -8.29 2.75 6.41
CA ILE A 16 -8.75 3.38 5.18
C ILE A 16 -7.95 4.68 4.96
N GLY A 17 -7.05 4.63 3.98
CA GLY A 17 -6.22 5.77 3.56
C GLY A 17 -6.79 6.48 2.32
N GLY A 18 -6.26 7.67 2.04
CA GLY A 18 -6.64 8.47 0.88
C GLY A 18 -5.93 8.08 -0.42
N HIS A 19 -6.57 8.33 -1.56
CA HIS A 19 -6.02 8.03 -2.89
C HIS A 19 -6.51 8.98 -4.00
N THR A 20 -6.92 10.20 -3.65
CA THR A 20 -7.64 11.19 -4.49
C THR A 20 -9.09 10.80 -4.79
N VAL A 21 -9.91 11.79 -5.15
CA VAL A 21 -11.33 11.58 -5.43
C VAL A 21 -11.56 10.81 -6.73
N THR A 22 -10.80 11.12 -7.79
CA THR A 22 -11.06 10.59 -9.15
C THR A 22 -9.88 9.84 -9.75
N LEU A 23 -8.91 9.40 -8.94
CA LEU A 23 -7.65 8.82 -9.41
C LEU A 23 -6.87 9.80 -10.32
N ALA A 24 -6.88 11.09 -9.96
CA ALA A 24 -6.17 12.11 -10.73
C ALA A 24 -4.66 12.02 -10.49
N ASP A 25 -3.86 12.16 -11.55
CA ASP A 25 -2.43 12.38 -11.41
C ASP A 25 -2.18 13.81 -10.91
N VAL A 26 -1.87 13.92 -9.62
CA VAL A 26 -1.63 15.19 -8.91
C VAL A 26 -0.40 15.95 -9.39
N THR A 27 0.44 15.34 -10.24
CA THR A 27 1.59 15.98 -10.87
C THR A 27 1.30 16.54 -12.26
N SER A 28 0.18 16.12 -12.86
CA SER A 28 -0.22 16.46 -14.23
C SER A 28 -1.41 17.42 -14.30
N VAL A 29 -2.12 17.65 -13.20
CA VAL A 29 -3.20 18.63 -13.08
C VAL A 29 -2.70 19.94 -12.49
N GLU A 30 -3.48 21.02 -12.66
CA GLU A 30 -3.19 22.30 -12.03
C GLU A 30 -3.11 22.18 -10.50
N PRO A 31 -2.25 22.96 -9.81
CA PRO A 31 -2.04 22.82 -8.37
C PRO A 31 -3.32 22.94 -7.54
N ASP A 32 -4.25 23.83 -7.88
CA ASP A 32 -5.51 23.96 -7.16
C ASP A 32 -6.41 22.73 -7.33
N GLU A 33 -6.39 22.09 -8.51
CA GLU A 33 -7.10 20.84 -8.75
C GLU A 33 -6.45 19.69 -7.97
N ALA A 34 -5.11 19.61 -7.92
CA ALA A 34 -4.41 18.65 -7.08
C ALA A 34 -4.80 18.81 -5.59
N SER A 35 -4.77 20.04 -5.07
CA SER A 35 -5.24 20.35 -3.71
C SER A 35 -6.69 19.90 -3.49
N ARG A 36 -7.59 20.21 -4.44
CA ARG A 36 -9.00 19.83 -4.35
C ARG A 36 -9.17 18.30 -4.31
N GLN A 37 -8.45 17.58 -5.17
CA GLN A 37 -8.48 16.12 -5.23
C GLN A 37 -7.99 15.46 -3.94
N ILE A 38 -6.92 16.00 -3.35
CA ILE A 38 -6.33 15.45 -2.12
C ILE A 38 -7.18 15.81 -0.89
N CYS A 39 -7.55 17.08 -0.73
CA CYS A 39 -8.27 17.54 0.45
C CYS A 39 -9.71 17.00 0.47
N ASN A 40 -10.42 17.00 -0.67
CA ASN A 40 -11.78 16.48 -0.69
C ASN A 40 -11.84 14.97 -0.51
N ASP A 41 -10.83 14.22 -0.96
CA ASP A 41 -10.70 12.79 -0.66
C ASP A 41 -10.67 12.56 0.85
N ARG A 42 -9.82 13.30 1.57
CA ARG A 42 -9.75 13.24 3.03
C ARG A 42 -11.07 13.60 3.70
N VAL A 43 -11.70 14.70 3.27
CA VAL A 43 -12.98 15.17 3.84
C VAL A 43 -14.06 14.13 3.62
N ASN A 44 -14.21 13.61 2.40
CA ASN A 44 -15.22 12.58 2.09
C ASN A 44 -15.05 11.34 2.96
N LEU A 45 -13.82 10.81 3.07
CA LEU A 45 -13.54 9.64 3.90
C LEU A 45 -13.79 9.92 5.39
N THR A 46 -13.47 11.13 5.87
CA THR A 46 -13.72 11.54 7.25
C THR A 46 -15.22 11.68 7.53
N ASP A 47 -15.98 12.27 6.59
CA ASP A 47 -17.44 12.44 6.69
C ASP A 47 -18.18 11.10 6.65
N TRP A 48 -17.61 10.09 5.99
CA TRP A 48 -18.08 8.70 6.07
C TRP A 48 -17.69 8.00 7.38
N GLY A 49 -16.97 8.67 8.29
CA GLY A 49 -16.66 8.18 9.63
C GLY A 49 -15.33 7.44 9.76
N PHE A 50 -14.45 7.48 8.75
CA PHE A 50 -13.13 6.86 8.83
C PHE A 50 -12.12 7.79 9.53
N LYS A 51 -11.22 7.19 10.32
CA LYS A 51 -10.03 7.88 10.82
C LYS A 51 -8.94 7.82 9.76
N VAL A 52 -8.91 8.83 8.89
CA VAL A 52 -7.95 8.87 7.78
C VAL A 52 -6.60 9.39 8.28
N THR A 53 -5.51 8.66 8.04
CA THR A 53 -4.16 9.09 8.45
C THR A 53 -3.13 9.06 7.33
N SER A 54 -3.22 8.12 6.41
CA SER A 54 -2.25 7.94 5.32
C SER A 54 -2.84 8.25 3.95
N PHE A 55 -1.96 8.55 2.99
CA PHE A 55 -2.29 8.77 1.58
C PHE A 55 -1.44 7.86 0.69
N ALA A 56 -1.94 7.54 -0.50
CA ALA A 56 -1.16 6.91 -1.56
C ALA A 56 -1.26 7.73 -2.83
N TYR A 57 -0.15 8.00 -3.51
CA TYR A 57 -0.21 8.73 -4.78
C TYR A 57 -0.76 7.84 -5.90
N PRO A 58 -1.79 8.29 -6.64
CA PRO A 58 -2.14 7.68 -7.92
C PRO A 58 -0.91 7.62 -8.82
N PHE A 59 -0.74 6.48 -9.50
CA PHE A 59 0.40 6.24 -10.41
C PHE A 59 1.79 6.40 -9.77
N ALA A 60 1.88 6.44 -8.43
CA ALA A 60 3.10 6.74 -7.66
C ALA A 60 3.74 8.11 -7.95
N ALA A 61 3.00 8.99 -8.63
CA ALA A 61 3.47 10.28 -9.07
C ALA A 61 3.39 11.29 -7.93
N SER A 62 4.55 11.86 -7.55
CA SER A 62 4.62 13.01 -6.65
C SER A 62 5.65 14.03 -7.13
N THR A 63 5.46 15.25 -6.66
CA THR A 63 6.44 16.32 -6.65
C THR A 63 6.56 16.85 -5.22
N PRO A 64 7.59 17.65 -4.89
CA PRO A 64 7.65 18.34 -3.60
C PRO A 64 6.38 19.16 -3.33
N LYS A 65 5.76 19.73 -4.38
CA LYS A 65 4.52 20.50 -4.23
C LYS A 65 3.34 19.62 -3.84
N SER A 66 3.18 18.45 -4.46
CA SER A 66 2.10 17.54 -4.09
C SER A 66 2.29 16.97 -2.68
N GLU A 67 3.53 16.75 -2.25
CA GLU A 67 3.84 16.32 -0.88
C GLU A 67 3.46 17.38 0.16
N GLU A 68 3.78 18.66 -0.11
CA GLU A 68 3.29 19.79 0.69
C GLU A 68 1.76 19.84 0.74
N GLN A 69 1.08 19.56 -0.37
CA GLN A 69 -0.39 19.56 -0.43
C GLN A 69 -0.97 18.42 0.39
N VAL A 70 -0.42 17.21 0.33
CA VAL A 70 -0.84 16.08 1.16
C VAL A 70 -0.67 16.39 2.65
N ALA A 71 0.47 16.95 3.03
CA ALA A 71 0.71 17.42 4.39
C ALA A 71 -0.29 18.52 4.81
N GLY A 72 -0.50 19.52 3.95
CA GLY A 72 -1.38 20.65 4.19
C GLY A 72 -2.86 20.27 4.28
N CYS A 73 -3.29 19.23 3.57
CA CYS A 73 -4.62 18.65 3.69
C CYS A 73 -4.80 17.81 4.98
N GLY A 74 -3.73 17.57 5.75
CA GLY A 74 -3.80 16.94 7.07
C GLY A 74 -3.58 15.44 7.11
N TYR A 75 -2.98 14.84 6.07
CA TYR A 75 -2.44 13.48 6.17
C TYR A 75 -1.13 13.48 6.97
N ASN A 76 -0.83 12.36 7.61
CA ASN A 76 0.40 12.18 8.41
C ASN A 76 1.55 11.60 7.60
N SER A 77 1.23 10.88 6.52
CA SER A 77 2.20 10.25 5.65
C SER A 77 1.61 9.99 4.27
N ALA A 78 2.49 9.76 3.30
CA ALA A 78 2.09 9.25 2.00
C ALA A 78 3.06 8.19 1.46
N ARG A 79 2.51 7.30 0.64
CA ARG A 79 3.21 6.16 0.08
C ARG A 79 3.52 6.37 -1.41
N GLY A 80 4.78 6.15 -1.76
CA GLY A 80 5.24 5.95 -3.13
C GLY A 80 4.96 4.54 -3.67
N LEU A 81 5.72 4.14 -4.68
CA LEU A 81 5.68 2.79 -5.24
C LEU A 81 6.97 2.55 -6.06
N GLY A 82 7.55 1.36 -5.91
CA GLY A 82 8.69 0.96 -6.73
C GLY A 82 10.02 1.57 -6.31
N GLU A 83 10.19 1.94 -5.03
CA GLU A 83 11.47 2.40 -4.46
C GLU A 83 12.18 1.35 -3.59
N ILE A 84 11.59 0.15 -3.49
CA ILE A 84 12.20 -1.02 -2.85
C ILE A 84 12.69 -1.99 -3.92
N THR A 85 13.92 -2.48 -3.77
CA THR A 85 14.47 -3.51 -4.65
C THR A 85 13.71 -4.83 -4.49
N THR A 86 13.44 -5.49 -5.61
CA THR A 86 12.77 -6.79 -5.65
C THR A 86 13.53 -7.71 -6.61
N PRO A 87 13.24 -9.02 -6.62
CA PRO A 87 13.75 -9.92 -7.66
C PRO A 87 13.34 -9.53 -9.09
N ILE A 88 12.32 -8.67 -9.23
CA ILE A 88 11.67 -8.35 -10.50
C ILE A 88 12.13 -6.99 -11.04
N ASP A 89 12.37 -6.02 -10.15
CA ASP A 89 12.64 -4.63 -10.52
C ASP A 89 13.42 -3.83 -9.47
N CYS A 90 13.69 -2.56 -9.80
CA CYS A 90 14.42 -1.59 -8.97
C CYS A 90 15.79 -2.09 -8.50
N ALA A 91 16.55 -2.71 -9.42
CA ALA A 91 17.92 -3.11 -9.14
C ALA A 91 18.76 -1.88 -8.73
N GLY A 92 19.21 -1.87 -7.47
CA GLY A 92 19.97 -0.75 -6.87
C GLY A 92 19.19 0.10 -5.86
N CYS A 93 17.89 -0.15 -5.69
CA CYS A 93 17.06 0.54 -4.71
C CYS A 93 17.24 -0.01 -3.29
N ALA A 94 16.64 0.65 -2.30
CA ALA A 94 16.73 0.22 -0.90
C ALA A 94 16.04 -1.14 -0.70
N ALA A 95 16.56 -1.98 0.19
CA ALA A 95 16.00 -3.30 0.50
C ALA A 95 14.75 -3.24 1.40
N ALA A 96 14.56 -2.13 2.11
CA ALA A 96 13.44 -1.85 2.99
C ALA A 96 13.31 -0.33 3.19
N GLU A 97 12.18 0.13 3.72
CA GLU A 97 12.08 1.46 4.30
C GLU A 97 12.72 1.49 5.69
N THR A 98 13.28 2.62 6.08
CA THR A 98 13.87 2.81 7.41
C THR A 98 12.79 2.99 8.48
N VAL A 99 13.08 2.59 9.74
CA VAL A 99 12.14 2.72 10.87
C VAL A 99 11.59 4.13 11.01
N ARG A 100 12.44 5.14 10.80
CA ARG A 100 12.04 6.52 10.56
C ARG A 100 12.26 6.80 9.08
N PRO A 101 11.19 6.95 8.27
CA PRO A 101 11.34 7.31 6.86
C PRO A 101 12.13 8.61 6.72
N ALA A 102 12.97 8.68 5.68
CA ALA A 102 13.66 9.93 5.32
C ALA A 102 12.66 11.00 4.87
N ASP A 103 11.57 10.55 4.23
CA ASP A 103 10.46 11.36 3.78
C ASP A 103 9.14 10.71 4.20
N LEU A 104 8.39 11.39 5.08
CA LEU A 104 7.10 10.89 5.55
C LEU A 104 6.01 10.96 4.48
N PHE A 105 6.16 11.87 3.51
CA PHE A 105 5.21 12.09 2.43
C PHE A 105 5.64 11.43 1.13
N ARG A 106 6.71 10.63 1.15
CA ARG A 106 7.06 9.68 0.09
C ARG A 106 7.77 8.45 0.66
N THR A 107 7.06 7.71 1.50
CA THR A 107 7.57 6.44 2.04
C THR A 107 7.74 5.39 0.94
N ARG A 108 8.82 4.62 1.02
CA ARG A 108 9.17 3.61 0.01
C ARG A 108 8.25 2.40 0.09
N ALA A 109 7.91 1.86 -1.08
CA ALA A 109 7.19 0.61 -1.21
C ALA A 109 7.74 -0.22 -2.37
N THR A 110 7.39 -1.51 -2.42
CA THR A 110 7.62 -2.31 -3.64
C THR A 110 6.81 -1.75 -4.80
N SER A 111 7.18 -2.12 -6.02
CA SER A 111 6.22 -2.08 -7.13
C SER A 111 5.00 -2.94 -6.81
N GLU A 112 3.92 -2.74 -7.58
CA GLU A 112 2.71 -3.53 -7.44
C GLU A 112 3.02 -5.02 -7.62
N VAL A 113 2.55 -5.82 -6.66
CA VAL A 113 2.50 -7.26 -6.77
C VAL A 113 1.42 -7.62 -7.78
N GLY A 114 1.82 -8.11 -8.94
CA GLY A 114 0.93 -8.52 -10.02
C GLY A 114 1.34 -9.83 -10.68
N SER A 115 0.85 -10.09 -11.89
CA SER A 115 1.02 -11.38 -12.60
C SER A 115 2.46 -11.82 -12.86
N LYS A 116 3.43 -10.91 -12.76
CA LYS A 116 4.87 -11.23 -12.88
C LYS A 116 5.47 -11.81 -11.60
N TRP A 117 4.82 -11.62 -10.46
CA TRP A 117 5.32 -12.06 -9.16
C TRP A 117 4.97 -13.52 -8.91
N THR A 118 5.97 -14.27 -8.45
CA THR A 118 5.75 -15.60 -7.85
C THR A 118 5.72 -15.50 -6.33
N LEU A 119 5.23 -16.56 -5.67
CA LEU A 119 5.34 -16.68 -4.22
C LEU A 119 6.81 -16.65 -3.76
N ALA A 120 7.73 -17.23 -4.55
CA ALA A 120 9.15 -17.22 -4.23
C ALA A 120 9.73 -15.79 -4.28
N ASP A 121 9.26 -14.95 -5.21
CA ASP A 121 9.68 -13.55 -5.29
C ASP A 121 9.22 -12.77 -4.05
N LEU A 122 7.96 -12.95 -3.64
CA LEU A 122 7.43 -12.34 -2.41
C LEU A 122 8.24 -12.75 -1.17
N GLN A 123 8.53 -14.05 -1.04
CA GLN A 123 9.32 -14.57 0.07
C GLN A 123 10.75 -14.02 0.07
N ALA A 124 11.37 -13.90 -1.11
CA ALA A 124 12.69 -13.33 -1.27
C ALA A 124 12.71 -11.84 -0.89
N THR A 125 11.71 -11.06 -1.31
CA THR A 125 11.58 -9.64 -0.94
C THR A 125 11.42 -9.46 0.57
N VAL A 126 10.60 -10.30 1.22
CA VAL A 126 10.45 -10.25 2.69
C VAL A 126 11.75 -10.61 3.40
N ALA A 127 12.39 -11.73 3.02
CA ALA A 127 13.65 -12.17 3.63
C ALA A 127 14.79 -11.15 3.46
N GLN A 128 14.81 -10.46 2.32
CA GLN A 128 15.71 -9.34 2.06
C GLN A 128 15.46 -8.18 3.03
N ALA A 129 14.21 -7.75 3.20
CA ALA A 129 13.85 -6.66 4.10
C ALA A 129 14.16 -7.01 5.57
N GLU A 130 13.92 -8.26 5.99
CA GLU A 130 14.29 -8.75 7.32
C GLU A 130 15.78 -8.62 7.60
N LYS A 131 16.62 -8.96 6.60
CA LYS A 131 18.08 -8.88 6.72
C LYS A 131 18.58 -7.44 6.74
N ALA A 132 17.92 -6.54 5.99
CA ALA A 132 18.26 -5.13 5.95
C ALA A 132 17.82 -4.38 7.22
N GLY A 133 16.72 -4.81 7.84
CA GLY A 133 16.06 -4.10 8.93
C GLY A 133 15.19 -2.95 8.44
N GLY A 134 14.36 -2.41 9.33
CA GLY A 134 13.35 -1.40 8.97
C GLY A 134 11.97 -2.03 8.78
N TRP A 135 11.23 -1.60 7.77
CA TRP A 135 9.92 -2.14 7.45
C TRP A 135 9.66 -2.19 5.93
N LEU A 136 8.72 -3.04 5.52
CA LEU A 136 8.40 -3.33 4.13
C LEU A 136 6.93 -3.04 3.86
N GLN A 137 6.65 -2.24 2.84
CA GLN A 137 5.32 -2.06 2.26
C GLN A 137 5.21 -2.90 0.99
N LEU A 138 4.33 -3.92 1.02
CA LEU A 138 3.89 -4.65 -0.16
C LEU A 138 2.62 -3.99 -0.70
N THR A 139 2.55 -3.80 -2.02
CA THR A 139 1.42 -3.12 -2.67
C THR A 139 0.66 -4.09 -3.56
N PHE A 140 -0.67 -4.08 -3.44
CA PHE A 140 -1.57 -4.95 -4.18
C PHE A 140 -2.72 -4.11 -4.74
N TYR A 141 -3.16 -4.42 -5.96
CA TYR A 141 -4.42 -3.97 -6.54
C TYR A 141 -5.32 -5.17 -6.80
N ASP A 142 -6.60 -4.95 -7.14
CA ASP A 142 -7.52 -5.99 -7.64
C ASP A 142 -7.45 -7.34 -6.89
N VAL A 143 -7.42 -7.28 -5.56
CA VAL A 143 -7.33 -8.48 -4.72
C VAL A 143 -8.65 -9.21 -4.73
N ASP A 144 -8.62 -10.43 -5.26
CA ASP A 144 -9.77 -11.34 -5.27
C ASP A 144 -9.42 -12.72 -4.69
N ASN A 145 -10.46 -13.54 -4.51
CA ASN A 145 -10.35 -14.95 -4.14
C ASN A 145 -10.53 -15.90 -5.34
N SER A 146 -10.67 -15.35 -6.55
CA SER A 146 -10.98 -16.11 -7.76
C SER A 146 -9.80 -16.97 -8.21
N GLY A 147 -8.58 -16.59 -7.80
CA GLY A 147 -7.35 -17.26 -8.25
C GLY A 147 -6.99 -16.92 -9.71
N SER A 148 -7.58 -15.86 -10.25
CA SER A 148 -7.22 -15.26 -11.54
C SER A 148 -5.92 -14.46 -11.40
N PRO A 149 -5.19 -14.17 -12.50
CA PRO A 149 -3.87 -13.51 -12.48
C PRO A 149 -3.88 -12.00 -12.15
N ALA A 150 -5.00 -11.45 -11.67
CA ALA A 150 -4.97 -10.25 -10.84
C ALA A 150 -4.27 -10.59 -9.51
N PRO A 151 -3.90 -9.64 -8.64
CA PRO A 151 -3.18 -9.93 -7.40
C PRO A 151 -4.04 -10.73 -6.42
N SER A 152 -4.17 -12.04 -6.66
CA SER A 152 -4.79 -12.94 -5.72
C SER A 152 -3.94 -12.88 -4.46
N ALA A 153 -4.53 -12.44 -3.34
CA ALA A 153 -3.92 -12.68 -2.04
C ALA A 153 -3.55 -14.17 -1.99
N PRO A 154 -2.36 -14.55 -1.50
CA PRO A 154 -1.98 -15.95 -1.45
C PRO A 154 -3.11 -16.75 -0.83
N ARG A 155 -3.70 -17.70 -1.59
CA ARG A 155 -4.77 -18.53 -1.05
C ARG A 155 -4.23 -19.22 0.20
N CYS A 156 -4.71 -18.81 1.37
CA CYS A 156 -4.51 -19.56 2.60
C CYS A 156 -5.38 -20.83 2.52
N SER A 157 -4.92 -21.84 1.79
CA SER A 157 -5.49 -23.17 1.93
C SER A 157 -5.02 -23.75 3.26
N ASN A 158 -5.96 -24.18 4.09
CA ASN A 158 -5.70 -25.01 5.29
C ASN A 158 -5.11 -26.40 4.94
N SER A 159 -4.65 -26.59 3.70
CA SER A 159 -4.12 -27.84 3.16
C SER A 159 -2.78 -27.69 2.42
N SER A 160 -2.17 -26.49 2.38
CA SER A 160 -0.81 -26.35 1.84
C SER A 160 0.25 -26.86 2.84
N PRO A 161 1.19 -27.73 2.44
CA PRO A 161 2.22 -28.28 3.35
C PRO A 161 3.29 -27.28 3.80
N LEU A 162 3.17 -25.99 3.47
CA LEU A 162 4.24 -25.01 3.59
C LEU A 162 3.78 -23.79 4.37
N GLY A 163 3.75 -23.94 5.69
CA GLY A 163 3.74 -22.83 6.64
C GLY A 163 5.07 -22.09 6.60
N TRP A 164 5.31 -21.30 5.56
CA TRP A 164 6.44 -20.39 5.54
C TRP A 164 6.23 -19.28 6.57
N ARG A 165 7.15 -19.20 7.54
CA ARG A 165 7.15 -18.26 8.67
C ARG A 165 8.43 -17.42 8.61
N PRO A 166 8.36 -16.10 8.44
CA PRO A 166 9.51 -15.24 8.66
C PRO A 166 9.81 -15.14 10.16
N GLY A 167 11.00 -15.58 10.57
CA GLY A 167 11.55 -15.36 11.92
C GLY A 167 11.02 -16.25 13.06
N PRO A 168 11.77 -16.36 14.18
CA PRO A 168 11.55 -17.39 15.20
C PRO A 168 10.36 -17.16 16.15
N ASN A 169 9.60 -16.05 16.06
CA ASN A 169 8.75 -15.65 17.18
C ASN A 169 7.50 -14.77 16.88
N LYS A 170 6.74 -14.98 15.79
CA LYS A 170 5.44 -14.25 15.61
C LYS A 170 4.30 -15.12 15.05
N GLY A 171 3.08 -14.79 15.49
CA GLY A 171 1.80 -15.45 15.17
C GLY A 171 1.42 -15.36 13.68
N PRO A 172 0.23 -15.87 13.28
CA PRO A 172 -0.16 -15.93 11.88
C PRO A 172 -0.16 -14.53 11.23
N TRP A 173 0.18 -14.47 9.94
CA TRP A 173 -0.14 -13.30 9.11
C TRP A 173 -1.63 -12.97 9.31
N PRO A 174 -2.03 -11.68 9.38
CA PRO A 174 -3.43 -11.33 9.31
C PRO A 174 -3.95 -11.79 7.95
N CYS A 175 -4.56 -12.97 7.92
CA CYS A 175 -5.39 -13.39 6.80
C CYS A 175 -6.55 -12.39 6.77
N ALA A 176 -6.54 -11.45 5.83
CA ALA A 176 -7.71 -10.66 5.54
C ALA A 176 -8.81 -11.64 5.09
N ARG A 177 -9.71 -12.00 6.02
CA ARG A 177 -10.87 -12.83 5.72
C ARG A 177 -11.89 -11.94 5.03
N TYR A 178 -11.71 -11.70 3.75
CA TYR A 178 -12.78 -11.11 2.96
C TYR A 178 -13.83 -12.18 2.67
N THR A 179 -14.90 -12.18 3.47
CA THR A 179 -16.16 -12.82 3.12
C THR A 179 -16.86 -11.95 2.09
N THR A 180 -17.25 -12.59 0.97
CA THR A 180 -18.06 -12.03 -0.12
C THR A 180 -19.38 -11.45 0.36
#